data_AF-A0A6M8F7X5-F1
#
_entry.id   AF-A0A6M8F7X5-F1
#
_cell.length_a   1.000
_cell.length_b   1.000
_cell.length_c   1.000
_cell.angle_alpha   90.00
_cell.angle_beta   90.00
_cell.angle_gamma   90.00
#
_symmetry.space_group_name_H-M   'P 1'
#
loop_
_entity.id
_entity.type
_entity.pdbx_description
1 polymer ?
#
loop_
_entity_poly.entity_id
_entity_poly.type
_entity_poly.pdbx_seq_one_letter_code
_entity_poly.pdbx_strand_id
1 'polypeptide(L)'
;MTWRVLLAGSLQILLVSAAAILLFVYLHETAVSMAVARGRTLRGGVSWGITVQLALYVFAFLTLLQNAAALRWPARRMSLAVLAWLVFAVLFTLLGNPFGSWAHPYRWALLMFCSAAGCALSLVGQGLWQLVQQRRLPVQARV
;
A
#
# COMPACT_ATOMS: atom_id res chain seq x y z
N MET A 1 11.50 -11.05 25.14
CA MET A 1 10.43 -10.90 24.12
C MET A 1 9.95 -12.31 23.77
N THR A 2 8.71 -12.68 24.11
CA THR A 2 8.23 -14.06 23.95
C THR A 2 7.91 -14.38 22.49
N TRP A 3 8.17 -15.60 22.02
CA TRP A 3 7.98 -16.02 20.61
C TRP A 3 6.60 -15.68 20.04
N ARG A 4 5.55 -15.72 20.90
CA ARG A 4 4.17 -15.34 20.56
C ARG A 4 4.04 -13.89 20.11
N VAL A 5 4.79 -12.96 20.71
CA VAL A 5 4.77 -11.54 20.36
C VAL A 5 5.40 -11.32 18.98
N LEU A 6 6.48 -12.05 18.68
CA LEU A 6 7.13 -12.00 17.37
C LEU A 6 6.23 -12.56 16.26
N LEU A 7 5.54 -13.67 16.53
CA LEU A 7 4.58 -14.23 15.57
C LEU A 7 3.36 -13.34 15.36
N ALA A 8 2.76 -12.82 16.43
CA ALA A 8 1.61 -11.93 16.30
C ALA A 8 1.97 -10.65 15.52
N GLY A 9 3.15 -10.08 15.76
CA GLY A 9 3.64 -8.92 15.01
C GLY A 9 3.92 -9.25 13.54
N SER A 10 4.55 -10.40 13.26
CA SER A 10 4.84 -10.84 11.88
C SER A 10 3.55 -11.11 11.11
N LEU A 11 2.58 -11.79 11.73
CA LEU A 11 1.27 -12.05 11.14
C LEU A 11 0.51 -10.74 10.86
N GLN A 12 0.57 -9.78 11.79
CA GLN A 12 -0.03 -8.47 11.58
C GLN A 12 0.59 -7.75 10.38
N ILE A 13 1.92 -7.71 10.27
CA ILE A 13 2.62 -7.10 9.11
C ILE A 13 2.12 -7.74 7.83
N LEU A 14 2.10 -9.08 7.77
CA LEU A 14 1.72 -9.81 6.57
C LEU A 14 0.26 -9.57 6.19
N LEU A 15 -0.67 -9.66 7.14
CA LEU A 15 -2.11 -9.47 6.88
C LEU A 15 -2.42 -8.06 6.43
N VAL A 16 -1.89 -7.04 7.12
CA VAL A 16 -2.13 -5.63 6.77
C VAL A 16 -1.48 -5.30 5.42
N SER A 17 -0.28 -5.81 5.15
CA SER A 17 0.38 -5.61 3.85
C SER A 17 -0.38 -6.31 2.73
N ALA A 18 -0.80 -7.56 2.93
CA ALA A 18 -1.58 -8.31 1.95
C ALA A 18 -2.91 -7.61 1.64
N ALA A 19 -3.62 -7.11 2.66
CA ALA A 19 -4.85 -6.37 2.46
C ALA A 19 -4.64 -5.08 1.64
N ALA A 20 -3.56 -4.34 1.91
CA ALA A 20 -3.22 -3.13 1.16
C ALA A 20 -2.85 -3.42 -0.29
N ILE A 21 -2.09 -4.50 -0.54
CA ILE A 21 -1.74 -4.96 -1.89
C ILE A 21 -2.99 -5.42 -2.65
N LEU A 22 -3.86 -6.19 -2.01
CA LEU A 22 -5.12 -6.62 -2.61
C LEU A 22 -6.02 -5.43 -2.95
N LEU A 23 -6.09 -4.42 -2.07
CA LEU A 23 -6.85 -3.20 -2.35
C LEU A 23 -6.28 -2.45 -3.56
N PHE A 24 -4.95 -2.34 -3.66
CA PHE A 24 -4.30 -1.73 -4.82
C PHE A 24 -4.71 -2.43 -6.12
N VAL A 25 -4.59 -3.77 -6.17
CA VAL A 25 -4.95 -4.57 -7.35
C VAL A 25 -6.44 -4.44 -7.65
N TYR A 26 -7.30 -4.56 -6.63
CA TYR A 26 -8.74 -4.45 -6.79
C TYR A 26 -9.15 -3.10 -7.37
N LEU A 27 -8.63 -1.99 -6.85
CA LEU A 27 -8.95 -0.64 -7.35
C LEU A 27 -8.46 -0.43 -8.78
N HIS A 28 -7.27 -0.94 -9.11
CA HIS A 28 -6.74 -0.90 -10.47
C HIS A 28 -7.67 -1.66 -11.44
N GLU A 29 -7.97 -2.93 -11.16
CA GLU A 29 -8.83 -3.75 -12.01
C GLU A 29 -10.25 -3.19 -12.13
N THR A 30 -10.78 -2.63 -11.05
CA THR A 30 -12.10 -1.98 -11.05
C THR A 30 -12.10 -0.74 -11.94
N ALA A 31 -11.07 0.11 -11.85
CA ALA A 31 -10.96 1.29 -12.71
C ALA A 31 -10.77 0.90 -14.18
N VAL A 32 -9.99 -0.16 -14.46
CA VAL A 32 -9.79 -0.68 -15.81
C VAL A 32 -11.11 -1.19 -16.39
N SER A 33 -11.84 -2.03 -15.65
CA SER A 33 -13.13 -2.56 -16.11
C SER A 33 -14.18 -1.46 -16.33
N MET A 34 -14.25 -0.46 -15.45
CA MET A 34 -15.13 0.71 -15.63
C MET A 34 -14.77 1.53 -16.88
N ALA A 35 -13.49 1.72 -17.16
CA ALA A 35 -13.05 2.43 -18.36
C ALA A 35 -13.40 1.64 -19.64
N VAL A 36 -13.20 0.32 -19.64
CA VAL A 36 -13.60 -0.56 -20.74
C VAL A 36 -15.12 -0.49 -20.97
N ALA A 37 -15.92 -0.56 -19.90
CA ALA A 37 -17.38 -0.44 -19.99
C ALA A 37 -17.84 0.91 -20.56
N ARG A 38 -17.06 1.97 -20.39
CA ARG A 38 -17.31 3.30 -20.98
C ARG A 38 -16.70 3.49 -22.37
N GLY A 39 -16.23 2.42 -23.02
CA GLY A 39 -15.61 2.47 -24.35
C GLY A 39 -14.25 3.18 -24.38
N ARG A 40 -13.64 3.45 -23.21
CA ARG A 40 -12.30 4.05 -23.12
C ARG A 40 -11.27 2.94 -23.30
N THR A 41 -10.47 3.04 -24.35
CA THR A 41 -9.35 2.13 -24.57
C THR A 41 -8.19 2.49 -23.64
N LEU A 42 -8.04 1.74 -22.55
CA LEU A 42 -6.79 1.62 -21.81
C LEU A 42 -5.79 0.75 -22.60
N ARG A 43 -5.59 1.02 -23.90
CA ARG A 43 -4.55 0.33 -24.68
C ARG A 43 -3.19 0.80 -24.18
N GLY A 44 -2.64 0.08 -23.22
CA GLY A 44 -1.23 0.07 -22.94
C GLY A 44 -0.63 -1.10 -23.67
N GLY A 45 0.38 -0.85 -24.51
CA GLY A 45 1.17 -1.95 -25.05
C GLY A 45 1.85 -2.75 -23.93
N VAL A 46 2.67 -3.72 -24.32
CA VAL A 46 3.45 -4.56 -23.38
C VAL A 46 4.19 -3.74 -22.32
N SER A 47 4.68 -2.55 -22.67
CA SER A 47 5.36 -1.63 -21.75
C SER A 47 4.49 -1.17 -20.56
N TRP A 48 3.18 -0.97 -20.76
CA TRP A 48 2.27 -0.61 -19.68
C TRP A 48 2.04 -1.77 -18.71
N GLY A 49 1.86 -2.99 -19.22
CA GLY A 49 1.73 -4.18 -18.39
C GLY A 49 2.96 -4.36 -17.49
N ILE A 50 4.16 -4.21 -18.06
CA ILE A 50 5.42 -4.23 -17.29
C ILE A 50 5.46 -3.13 -16.23
N THR A 51 4.98 -1.93 -16.56
CA THR A 51 4.96 -0.79 -15.63
C THR A 51 4.02 -1.02 -14.45
N VAL A 52 2.83 -1.58 -14.69
CA VAL A 52 1.88 -1.96 -13.63
C VAL A 52 2.48 -3.05 -12.75
N GLN A 53 3.13 -4.06 -13.35
CA GLN A 53 3.79 -5.14 -12.61
C GLN A 53 4.91 -4.62 -11.72
N LEU A 54 5.76 -3.73 -12.25
CA LEU A 54 6.85 -3.12 -11.49
C LEU A 54 6.31 -2.25 -10.36
N ALA A 55 5.27 -1.44 -10.65
CA ALA A 55 4.58 -0.65 -9.63
C ALA A 55 4.03 -1.54 -8.51
N LEU A 56 3.40 -2.68 -8.85
CA LEU A 56 2.91 -3.62 -7.86
C LEU A 56 4.02 -4.17 -6.97
N TYR A 57 5.16 -4.57 -7.53
CA TYR A 57 6.29 -5.09 -6.76
C TYR A 57 6.91 -4.02 -5.84
N VAL A 58 7.13 -2.81 -6.36
CA VAL A 58 7.65 -1.69 -5.57
C VAL A 58 6.67 -1.34 -4.45
N PHE A 59 5.37 -1.27 -4.74
CA PHE A 59 4.34 -1.01 -3.75
C PHE A 59 4.28 -2.09 -2.68
N ALA A 60 4.34 -3.37 -3.06
CA ALA A 60 4.33 -4.49 -2.12
C ALA A 60 5.54 -4.44 -1.18
N PHE A 61 6.74 -4.21 -1.72
CA PHE A 61 7.96 -4.07 -0.92
C PHE A 61 7.89 -2.89 0.05
N LEU A 62 7.50 -1.71 -0.42
CA LEU A 62 7.38 -0.51 0.40
C LEU A 62 6.32 -0.67 1.50
N THR A 63 5.20 -1.31 1.19
CA THR A 63 4.12 -1.58 2.15
C THR A 63 4.58 -2.53 3.25
N LEU A 64 5.31 -3.61 2.90
CA LEU A 64 5.90 -4.52 3.88
C LEU A 64 6.90 -3.79 4.79
N LEU A 65 7.80 -3.00 4.21
CA LEU A 65 8.80 -2.24 4.94
C LEU A 65 8.15 -1.21 5.87
N GLN A 66 7.14 -0.50 5.38
CA GLN A 66 6.37 0.48 6.15
C GLN A 66 5.62 -0.17 7.32
N ASN A 67 4.98 -1.32 7.10
CA ASN A 67 4.31 -2.08 8.16
C ASN A 67 5.29 -2.59 9.22
N ALA A 68 6.47 -3.08 8.80
CA ALA A 68 7.51 -3.51 9.73
C ALA A 68 8.07 -2.34 10.55
N ALA A 69 8.34 -1.20 9.92
CA ALA A 69 8.81 0.01 10.61
C ALA A 69 7.76 0.57 11.58
N ALA A 70 6.49 0.52 11.21
CA ALA A 70 5.37 0.99 12.02
C ALA A 70 5.14 0.20 13.32
N LEU A 71 5.58 -1.07 13.37
CA LEU A 71 5.62 -1.82 14.63
C LEU A 71 6.70 -1.30 15.58
N ARG A 72 7.87 -0.92 15.04
CA ARG A 72 8.99 -0.39 15.83
C ARG A 72 8.76 1.05 16.28
N TRP A 73 8.13 1.87 15.44
CA TRP A 73 7.92 3.29 15.70
C TRP A 73 6.44 3.69 15.56
N PRO A 74 5.59 3.33 16.53
CA PRO A 74 4.16 3.58 16.44
C PRO A 74 3.79 5.07 16.37
N ALA A 75 4.57 5.95 17.02
CA ALA A 75 4.36 7.39 16.95
C ALA A 75 4.62 8.00 15.55
N ARG A 76 5.36 7.29 14.68
CA ARG A 76 5.76 7.77 13.35
C ARG A 76 5.02 7.08 12.21
N ARG A 77 3.94 6.33 12.48
CA ARG A 77 3.20 5.56 11.47
C ARG A 77 2.76 6.40 10.28
N MET A 78 2.17 7.56 10.56
CA MET A 78 1.72 8.50 9.53
C MET A 78 2.89 8.96 8.66
N SER A 79 3.98 9.41 9.28
CA SER A 79 5.19 9.82 8.55
C SER A 79 5.79 8.69 7.72
N LEU A 80 5.79 7.46 8.22
CA LEU A 80 6.28 6.28 7.50
C LEU A 80 5.40 5.93 6.30
N ALA A 81 4.08 6.03 6.41
CA ALA A 81 3.17 5.81 5.30
C ALA A 81 3.28 6.90 4.24
N VAL A 82 3.35 8.17 4.65
CA VAL A 82 3.59 9.29 3.73
C VAL A 82 4.94 9.12 3.04
N LEU A 83 6.00 8.77 3.76
CA LEU A 83 7.31 8.53 3.19
C LEU A 83 7.29 7.36 2.19
N ALA A 84 6.67 6.23 2.55
CA ALA A 84 6.55 5.08 1.65
C ALA A 84 5.78 5.44 0.37
N TRP A 85 4.69 6.20 0.51
CA TRP A 85 3.92 6.70 -0.63
C TRP A 85 4.71 7.69 -1.49
N LEU A 86 5.45 8.62 -0.89
CA LEU A 86 6.32 9.55 -1.62
C LEU A 86 7.46 8.84 -2.35
N VAL A 87 8.09 7.85 -1.71
CA VAL A 87 9.13 7.02 -2.35
C VAL A 87 8.54 6.25 -3.53
N PHE A 88 7.35 5.66 -3.35
CA PHE A 88 6.61 5.04 -4.45
C PHE A 88 6.35 6.05 -5.58
N ALA A 89 5.85 7.24 -5.26
CA ALA A 89 5.54 8.29 -6.22
C ALA A 89 6.76 8.73 -7.04
N VAL A 90 7.89 8.94 -6.37
CA VAL A 90 9.15 9.35 -7.00
C VAL A 90 9.66 8.23 -7.90
N LEU A 91 9.78 7.00 -7.39
CA LEU A 91 10.25 5.86 -8.18
C LEU A 91 9.35 5.63 -9.39
N PHE A 92 8.04 5.66 -9.19
CA PHE A 92 7.07 5.47 -10.26
C PHE A 92 7.13 6.59 -11.30
N THR A 93 7.39 7.84 -10.89
CA THR A 93 7.57 8.97 -11.81
C THR A 93 8.88 8.84 -12.61
N LEU A 94 9.97 8.42 -11.96
CA LEU A 94 11.27 8.24 -12.61
C LEU A 94 11.26 7.06 -13.59
N LEU A 95 10.63 5.95 -13.23
CA LEU A 95 10.58 4.72 -14.03
C LEU A 95 9.51 4.77 -15.13
N GLY A 96 8.36 5.37 -14.82
CA GLY A 96 7.21 5.40 -15.71
C GLY A 96 7.16 6.59 -16.67
N ASN A 97 7.96 7.64 -16.42
CA ASN A 97 7.92 8.93 -17.11
C ASN A 97 6.49 9.36 -17.53
N PRO A 98 5.71 9.99 -16.63
CA PRO A 98 4.30 10.34 -16.91
C PRO A 98 4.10 11.32 -18.07
N PHE A 99 5.18 11.92 -18.59
CA PHE A 99 5.16 12.84 -19.73
C PHE A 99 5.66 12.18 -21.03
N GLY A 100 6.03 10.90 -20.99
CA GLY A 100 6.39 10.13 -22.17
C GLY A 100 5.17 9.85 -23.05
N SER A 101 5.39 9.71 -24.36
CA SER A 101 4.35 9.43 -25.36
C SER A 101 3.53 8.15 -25.11
N TRP A 102 4.01 7.27 -24.24
CA TRP A 102 3.41 6.00 -23.86
C TRP A 102 2.68 6.06 -22.50
N ALA A 103 2.90 7.10 -21.70
CA ALA A 103 2.34 7.28 -20.38
C ALA A 103 1.17 8.28 -20.44
N HIS A 104 -0.05 7.77 -20.55
CA HIS A 104 -1.21 8.63 -20.42
C HIS A 104 -1.35 9.14 -18.97
N PRO A 105 -1.53 10.46 -18.74
CA PRO A 105 -1.50 11.06 -17.40
C PRO A 105 -2.56 10.49 -16.46
N TYR A 106 -3.72 10.08 -16.99
CA TYR A 106 -4.78 9.45 -16.20
C TYR A 106 -4.39 8.07 -15.63
N ARG A 107 -3.45 7.36 -16.26
CA ARG A 107 -2.99 6.04 -15.80
C ARG A 107 -1.97 6.17 -14.67
N TRP A 108 -1.11 7.17 -14.75
CA TRP A 108 -0.21 7.52 -13.66
C TRP A 108 -1.02 7.93 -12.42
N ALA A 109 -2.01 8.80 -12.61
CA ALA A 109 -2.91 9.24 -11.54
C ALA A 109 -3.68 8.07 -10.90
N LEU A 110 -4.11 7.10 -11.72
CA LEU A 110 -4.78 5.89 -11.23
C LEU A 110 -3.88 5.10 -10.27
N LEU A 111 -2.64 4.79 -10.65
CA LEU A 111 -1.73 4.02 -9.79
C LEU A 111 -1.31 4.79 -8.54
N MET A 112 -1.18 6.12 -8.65
CA MET A 112 -0.98 7.00 -7.50
C MET A 112 -2.15 6.97 -6.52
N PHE A 113 -3.38 6.95 -7.03
CA PHE A 113 -4.58 6.81 -6.20
C PHE A 113 -4.68 5.43 -5.55
N CYS A 114 -4.40 4.36 -6.31
CA CYS A 114 -4.42 2.99 -5.79
C CYS A 114 -3.39 2.80 -4.67
N SER A 115 -2.17 3.32 -4.85
CA SER A 115 -1.12 3.26 -3.82
C SER A 115 -1.47 4.10 -2.59
N ALA A 116 -2.04 5.29 -2.78
CA ALA A 116 -2.52 6.12 -1.66
C ALA A 116 -3.59 5.40 -0.83
N ALA A 117 -4.57 4.77 -1.50
CA ALA A 117 -5.61 3.99 -0.84
C ALA A 117 -5.04 2.79 -0.07
N GLY A 118 -4.08 2.06 -0.65
CA GLY A 118 -3.40 0.96 0.02
C GLY A 118 -2.58 1.44 1.23
N CYS A 119 -1.86 2.55 1.14
CA CYS A 119 -1.15 3.16 2.28
C CYS A 119 -2.12 3.60 3.38
N ALA A 120 -3.27 4.18 3.03
CA ALA A 120 -4.30 4.56 3.98
C ALA A 120 -4.89 3.32 4.70
N LEU A 121 -5.17 2.24 3.97
CA LEU A 121 -5.62 0.98 4.56
C LEU A 121 -4.57 0.42 5.53
N SER A 122 -3.29 0.46 5.14
CA SER A 122 -2.17 0.04 5.99
C SER A 122 -2.12 0.82 7.30
N LEU A 123 -2.26 2.15 7.24
CA LEU A 123 -2.34 3.02 8.42
C LEU A 123 -3.52 2.66 9.34
N VAL A 124 -4.71 2.52 8.76
CA VAL A 124 -5.93 2.18 9.52
C VAL A 124 -5.81 0.80 10.16
N GLY A 125 -5.30 -0.19 9.41
CA GLY A 125 -5.08 -1.55 9.90
C GLY A 125 -4.12 -1.59 11.09
N GLN A 126 -3.03 -0.84 11.04
CA GLN A 126 -2.10 -0.70 12.16
C GLN A 126 -2.72 -0.03 13.39
N GLY A 127 -3.54 1.01 13.17
CA GLY A 127 -4.25 1.72 14.25
C GLY A 127 -5.27 0.84 14.95
N LEU A 128 -6.13 0.18 14.17
CA LEU A 128 -7.14 -0.76 14.68
C LEU A 128 -6.51 -1.92 15.44
N TRP A 129 -5.40 -2.48 14.95
CA TRP A 129 -4.73 -3.58 15.63
C TRP A 129 -4.20 -3.18 17.00
N GLN A 130 -3.65 -1.97 17.14
CA GLN A 130 -3.23 -1.46 18.46
C GLN A 130 -4.41 -1.31 19.42
N LEU A 131 -5.53 -0.78 18.95
CA LEU A 131 -6.75 -0.68 19.77
C LEU A 131 -7.26 -2.05 20.21
N VAL A 132 -7.22 -3.05 19.32
CA VAL A 132 -7.60 -4.44 19.63
C VAL A 132 -6.66 -5.05 20.67
N GLN A 133 -5.35 -4.84 20.54
CA GLN A 133 -4.37 -5.32 21.52
C GLN A 133 -4.58 -4.66 22.90
N GLN A 134 -4.84 -3.35 22.93
CA GLN A 134 -5.15 -2.62 24.18
C GLN A 134 -6.44 -3.10 24.85
N ARG A 135 -7.47 -3.48 24.06
CA ARG A 135 -8.73 -4.02 24.60
C ARG A 135 -8.61 -5.47 25.09
N ARG A 136 -7.77 -6.30 24.45
CA ARG A 136 -7.58 -7.71 24.84
C ARG A 136 -6.58 -7.90 25.97
N LEU A 137 -5.70 -6.94 26.19
CA LEU A 137 -4.81 -6.87 27.35
C LEU A 137 -5.21 -5.65 28.19
N PRO A 138 -6.30 -5.73 28.99
CA PRO A 138 -6.47 -4.77 30.07
C PRO A 138 -5.29 -4.99 31.01
N VAL A 139 -4.26 -4.17 30.88
CA VAL A 139 -3.19 -4.13 31.86
C VAL A 139 -3.85 -3.75 33.18
N GLN A 140 -3.92 -4.74 34.06
CA GLN A 140 -3.86 -4.58 35.51
C GLN A 140 -2.75 -3.57 35.82
N ALA A 141 -3.09 -2.28 35.85
CA ALA A 141 -2.21 -1.22 36.33
C ALA A 141 -3.06 -0.15 37.01
N ARG A 142 -3.58 -0.52 38.18
CA ARG A 142 -3.63 0.36 39.36
C ARG A 142 -3.36 -0.53 40.57
N VAL A 143 -2.08 -0.62 40.93
CA VAL A 143 -1.64 -0.71 42.33
C VAL A 143 -1.13 0.67 42.67
#